data_AF-A0AAW0VSL2-F1
#
_entry.id   AF-A0AAW0VSL2-F1
#
_cell.length_a   1.000
_cell.length_b   1.000
_cell.length_c   1.000
_cell.angle_alpha   90.00
_cell.angle_beta   90.00
_cell.angle_gamma   90.00
#
_symmetry.space_group_name_H-M   'P 1'
#
loop_
_entity.id
_entity.type
_entity.pdbx_description
1 polymer ?
#
loop_
_entity_poly.entity_id
_entity_poly.type
_entity_poly.pdbx_seq_one_letter_code
_entity_poly.pdbx_strand_id
1 'polypeptide(L)'
;YLVDIDENLTDIKGKFSESTFTGFKDLDISMNDAEFVNCLPKNLKPKLLSHVVKEELDSGSEEISSRLLQQVREFLNSDCFKNAVLRIINHDFMESNELPSKESEVKSSLDTVHVKQFKEIITILKVNENEIGKRTKQFFVSVSSIGERKVTLCICEAIDSIFLRIALLDTYTNLLNFNSKSMMLYLPSILELYENPHGINLLLNKLGIREWGITNLTHTFYRTEVGSYLDEQLIHLLDNEFCQFHEGEIVCMKKYINGEVEDTEENIYIIVQVKRLKRKHDNLFMNEYEVKTENEAEFCIIVRAHQLYKFVRATTKDCKDIALTDQVTDDAFDSVFKDEIMIIIRKQMGEIWKVEDKKERRHLLRRLILKWHPDKNSHRVELSTRVIQYIQHLLNRLENGEDVSDDKDVKTSGYTLSGFYSNIFQPPTRQHVGSSDSVESQMSYEKTPDYPEAMRHLKQAEHDFAEACRCDGGSSCWIMYMCHQAAEKILKASLYLQNRRMAANFQSGSACHSLITISSSLESKESLSLAIALDNRVGHHTFLRYPSVKGCPCDHYTSDDAKYMLSKTGDLMKVLRPHFVK
;
A
#
# COMPACT_ATOMS: atom_id res chain seq x y z
N TYR A 1 -47.90 7.59 -9.44
CA TYR A 1 -47.92 6.49 -8.44
C TYR A 1 -48.11 6.98 -6.99
N LEU A 2 -48.67 8.18 -6.75
CA LEU A 2 -48.93 8.69 -5.39
C LEU A 2 -50.43 8.94 -5.12
N VAL A 3 -51.32 8.43 -5.97
CA VAL A 3 -52.78 8.64 -5.86
C VAL A 3 -53.49 7.38 -5.31
N ASP A 4 -52.87 6.20 -5.32
CA ASP A 4 -53.52 4.92 -4.92
C ASP A 4 -53.19 4.43 -3.50
N ILE A 5 -52.49 5.22 -2.68
CA ILE A 5 -52.12 4.78 -1.32
C ILE A 5 -53.33 4.83 -0.37
N ASP A 6 -54.23 5.80 -0.56
CA ASP A 6 -55.36 6.02 0.36
C ASP A 6 -56.48 4.98 0.20
N GLU A 7 -56.80 4.53 -1.02
CA GLU A 7 -57.84 3.50 -1.23
C GLU A 7 -57.42 2.12 -0.68
N ASN A 8 -56.13 1.78 -0.79
CA ASN A 8 -55.58 0.53 -0.25
C ASN A 8 -55.52 0.51 1.29
N LEU A 9 -55.35 1.68 1.94
CA LEU A 9 -55.34 1.78 3.39
C LEU A 9 -56.71 1.50 4.02
N THR A 10 -57.81 1.88 3.36
CA THR A 10 -59.18 1.57 3.80
C THR A 10 -59.48 0.07 3.76
N ASP A 11 -59.01 -0.64 2.73
CA ASP A 11 -59.21 -2.08 2.57
C ASP A 11 -58.37 -2.89 3.58
N ILE A 12 -57.19 -2.37 3.93
CA ILE A 12 -56.35 -2.91 5.01
C ILE A 12 -57.00 -2.66 6.37
N LYS A 13 -57.52 -1.45 6.65
CA LYS A 13 -58.21 -1.11 7.90
C LYS A 13 -59.42 -2.02 8.17
N GLY A 14 -60.16 -2.43 7.13
CA GLY A 14 -61.29 -3.35 7.26
C GLY A 14 -60.91 -4.79 7.64
N LYS A 15 -59.65 -5.20 7.43
CA LYS A 15 -59.14 -6.55 7.75
C LYS A 15 -58.49 -6.66 9.13
N PHE A 16 -58.25 -5.54 9.82
CA PHE A 16 -57.74 -5.53 11.19
C PHE A 16 -58.88 -5.31 12.18
N SER A 17 -58.96 -6.15 13.22
CA SER A 17 -59.95 -6.03 14.30
C SER A 17 -59.60 -4.93 15.33
N GLU A 18 -58.40 -4.34 15.24
CA GLU A 18 -57.87 -3.34 16.17
C GLU A 18 -57.66 -1.98 15.46
N SER A 19 -57.68 -0.88 16.22
CA SER A 19 -57.48 0.47 15.69
C SER A 19 -56.05 0.67 15.18
N THR A 20 -55.87 0.90 13.88
CA THR A 20 -54.57 1.15 13.25
C THR A 20 -54.12 2.60 13.43
N PHE A 21 -52.94 2.81 14.01
CA PHE A 21 -52.30 4.13 14.07
C PHE A 21 -51.66 4.47 12.70
N THR A 22 -52.09 5.55 12.07
CA THR A 22 -51.65 5.98 10.72
C THR A 22 -50.69 7.18 10.73
N GLY A 23 -50.07 7.48 11.87
CA GLY A 23 -49.13 8.59 12.02
C GLY A 23 -49.76 9.84 12.62
N PHE A 24 -48.96 10.88 12.87
CA PHE A 24 -49.43 12.15 13.45
C PHE A 24 -49.89 13.18 12.41
N LYS A 25 -50.02 12.77 11.14
CA LYS A 25 -50.40 13.65 10.03
C LYS A 25 -51.77 14.30 10.21
N ASP A 26 -52.73 13.56 10.75
CA ASP A 26 -54.08 14.08 11.08
C ASP A 26 -54.07 15.08 12.24
N LEU A 27 -52.95 15.16 12.97
CA LEU A 27 -52.71 16.09 14.08
C LEU A 27 -51.78 17.24 13.68
N ASP A 28 -51.40 17.34 12.40
CA ASP A 28 -50.53 18.37 11.81
C ASP A 28 -49.13 18.47 12.44
N ILE A 29 -48.64 17.35 12.98
CA ILE A 29 -47.32 17.25 13.60
C ILE A 29 -46.33 16.72 12.56
N SER A 30 -45.36 17.56 12.14
CA SER A 30 -44.28 17.12 11.25
C SER A 30 -43.13 16.50 12.07
N MET A 31 -43.26 15.21 12.41
CA MET A 31 -42.20 14.46 13.09
C MET A 31 -42.03 13.08 12.47
N ASN A 32 -40.86 12.46 12.71
CA ASN A 32 -40.63 11.07 12.34
C ASN A 32 -41.45 10.15 13.27
N ASP A 33 -42.61 9.68 12.79
CA ASP A 33 -43.56 8.84 13.54
C ASP A 33 -42.87 7.63 14.21
N ALA A 34 -41.87 7.04 13.55
CA ALA A 34 -41.18 5.84 14.03
C ALA A 34 -40.30 6.10 15.26
N GLU A 35 -39.63 7.25 15.33
CA GLU A 35 -38.80 7.63 16.48
C GLU A 35 -39.64 7.90 17.71
N PHE A 36 -40.78 8.60 17.53
CA PHE A 36 -41.67 8.92 18.64
C PHE A 36 -42.38 7.68 19.19
N VAL A 37 -42.88 6.79 18.33
CA VAL A 37 -43.49 5.51 18.74
C VAL A 37 -42.50 4.67 19.55
N ASN A 38 -41.20 4.75 19.24
CA ASN A 38 -40.17 4.06 20.00
C ASN A 38 -39.91 4.66 21.40
N CYS A 39 -40.25 5.92 21.63
CA CYS A 39 -40.14 6.62 22.91
C CYS A 39 -41.35 6.39 23.84
N LEU A 40 -42.44 5.81 23.35
CA LEU A 40 -43.61 5.53 24.17
C LEU A 40 -43.34 4.43 25.22
N PRO A 41 -43.90 4.55 26.44
CA PRO A 41 -43.88 3.48 27.43
C PRO A 41 -44.40 2.15 26.86
N LYS A 42 -43.83 1.01 27.30
CA LYS A 42 -44.11 -0.33 26.73
C LYS A 42 -45.60 -0.68 26.66
N ASN A 43 -46.40 -0.17 27.57
CA ASN A 43 -47.85 -0.38 27.67
C ASN A 43 -48.68 0.51 26.72
N LEU A 44 -48.09 1.58 26.18
CA LEU A 44 -48.73 2.52 25.24
C LEU A 44 -48.13 2.42 23.83
N LYS A 45 -47.08 1.62 23.65
CA LYS A 45 -46.42 1.44 22.36
C LYS A 45 -47.29 0.56 21.44
N PRO A 46 -47.79 1.08 20.30
CA PRO A 46 -48.52 0.27 19.35
C PRO A 46 -47.64 -0.85 18.79
N LYS A 47 -48.24 -2.00 18.49
CA LYS A 47 -47.56 -3.07 17.76
C LYS A 47 -47.31 -2.61 16.33
N LEU A 48 -46.07 -2.63 15.88
CA LEU A 48 -45.76 -2.31 14.49
C LEU A 48 -46.33 -3.41 13.58
N LEU A 49 -46.90 -3.01 12.44
CA LEU A 49 -47.43 -3.94 11.44
C LEU A 49 -46.38 -4.97 10.98
N SER A 50 -45.10 -4.60 10.94
CA SER A 50 -43.99 -5.51 10.63
C SER A 50 -43.83 -6.68 11.62
N HIS A 51 -44.40 -6.61 12.83
CA HIS A 51 -44.41 -7.71 13.78
C HIS A 51 -45.64 -8.63 13.65
N VAL A 52 -46.69 -8.16 12.98
CA VAL A 52 -47.98 -8.85 12.89
C VAL A 52 -48.18 -9.45 11.49
N VAL A 53 -47.69 -8.75 10.48
CA VAL A 53 -47.73 -9.12 9.07
C VAL A 53 -46.41 -9.82 8.72
N LYS A 54 -46.50 -11.04 8.21
CA LYS A 54 -45.36 -11.79 7.68
C LYS A 54 -45.60 -12.12 6.23
N GLU A 55 -44.57 -11.94 5.41
CA GLU A 55 -44.55 -12.44 4.04
C GLU A 55 -43.69 -13.71 4.01
N GLU A 56 -44.25 -14.80 3.48
CA GLU A 56 -43.58 -16.11 3.39
C GLU A 56 -43.68 -16.68 1.98
N LEU A 57 -42.75 -17.56 1.62
CA LEU A 57 -42.80 -18.28 0.34
C LEU A 57 -43.92 -19.34 0.37
N ASP A 58 -44.70 -19.45 -0.72
CA ASP A 58 -45.69 -20.51 -0.86
C ASP A 58 -45.01 -21.89 -0.88
N SER A 59 -45.55 -22.82 -0.09
CA SER A 59 -45.10 -24.22 -0.02
C SER A 59 -45.20 -24.98 -1.35
N GLY A 60 -46.00 -24.48 -2.30
CA GLY A 60 -46.15 -25.05 -3.63
C GLY A 60 -45.08 -24.64 -4.66
N SER A 61 -44.15 -23.74 -4.32
CA SER A 61 -43.11 -23.29 -5.26
C SER A 61 -42.06 -24.39 -5.52
N GLU A 62 -41.92 -24.79 -6.78
CA GLU A 62 -40.96 -25.81 -7.23
C GLU A 62 -39.54 -25.24 -7.31
N GLU A 63 -38.63 -25.80 -6.51
CA GLU A 63 -37.19 -25.44 -6.51
C GLU A 63 -36.50 -26.09 -7.72
N ILE A 64 -35.74 -25.29 -8.47
CA ILE A 64 -35.04 -25.70 -9.69
C ILE A 64 -33.54 -25.50 -9.51
N SER A 65 -32.74 -26.38 -10.11
CA SER A 65 -31.31 -26.21 -10.27
C SER A 65 -30.98 -25.75 -11.69
N SER A 66 -30.30 -24.61 -11.83
CA SER A 66 -29.86 -24.09 -13.14
C SER A 66 -28.39 -23.68 -13.13
N ARG A 67 -27.86 -23.41 -14.33
CA ARG A 67 -26.52 -22.84 -14.51
C ARG A 67 -26.38 -21.47 -13.83
N LEU A 68 -27.40 -20.62 -13.90
CA LEU A 68 -27.40 -19.30 -13.27
C LEU A 68 -27.24 -19.42 -11.75
N LEU A 69 -27.98 -20.35 -11.14
CA LEU A 69 -27.91 -20.61 -9.69
C LEU A 69 -26.49 -21.02 -9.27
N GLN A 70 -25.84 -21.89 -10.05
CA GLN A 70 -24.48 -22.31 -9.80
C GLN A 70 -23.49 -21.14 -9.92
N GLN A 71 -23.60 -20.33 -10.99
CA GLN A 71 -22.73 -19.16 -11.20
C GLN A 71 -22.84 -18.14 -10.07
N VAL A 72 -24.07 -17.81 -9.64
CA VAL A 72 -24.29 -16.88 -8.53
C VAL A 72 -23.70 -17.45 -7.23
N ARG A 73 -23.93 -18.74 -6.93
CA ARG A 73 -23.36 -19.39 -5.74
C ARG A 73 -21.83 -19.40 -5.76
N GLU A 74 -21.21 -19.70 -6.90
CA GLU A 74 -19.75 -19.70 -7.07
C GLU A 74 -19.17 -18.29 -6.85
N PHE A 75 -19.81 -17.27 -7.42
CA PHE A 75 -19.42 -15.87 -7.22
C PHE A 75 -19.50 -15.45 -5.75
N LEU A 76 -20.63 -15.68 -5.09
CA LEU A 76 -20.84 -15.26 -3.69
C LEU A 76 -19.91 -15.98 -2.70
N ASN A 77 -19.55 -17.23 -2.99
CA ASN A 77 -18.60 -17.99 -2.17
C ASN A 77 -17.13 -17.68 -2.49
N SER A 78 -16.85 -16.98 -3.59
CA SER A 78 -15.48 -16.71 -4.04
C SER A 78 -14.71 -15.80 -3.06
N ASP A 79 -13.44 -16.11 -2.87
CA ASP A 79 -12.53 -15.24 -2.11
C ASP A 79 -12.39 -13.87 -2.77
N CYS A 80 -12.51 -13.78 -4.09
CA CYS A 80 -12.48 -12.52 -4.83
C CYS A 80 -13.59 -11.56 -4.35
N PHE A 81 -14.83 -12.06 -4.22
CA PHE A 81 -15.95 -11.27 -3.73
C PHE A 81 -15.78 -10.90 -2.24
N LYS A 82 -15.45 -11.86 -1.39
CA LYS A 82 -15.27 -11.64 0.05
C LYS A 82 -14.17 -10.62 0.35
N ASN A 83 -13.03 -10.74 -0.32
CA ASN A 83 -11.91 -9.82 -0.16
C ASN A 83 -12.24 -8.43 -0.75
N ALA A 84 -13.06 -8.35 -1.78
CA ALA A 84 -13.53 -7.07 -2.33
C ALA A 84 -14.41 -6.29 -1.35
N VAL A 85 -15.35 -6.97 -0.67
CA VAL A 85 -16.18 -6.37 0.38
C VAL A 85 -15.30 -5.88 1.54
N LEU A 86 -14.36 -6.71 2.00
CA LEU A 86 -13.39 -6.31 3.03
C LEU A 86 -12.54 -5.12 2.60
N ARG A 87 -12.11 -5.08 1.34
CA ARG A 87 -11.29 -4.00 0.80
C ARG A 87 -12.03 -2.66 0.82
N ILE A 88 -13.32 -2.64 0.48
CA ILE A 88 -14.16 -1.44 0.58
C ILE A 88 -14.31 -1.01 2.04
N ILE A 89 -14.65 -1.95 2.92
CA ILE A 89 -14.82 -1.67 4.36
C ILE A 89 -13.55 -1.03 4.94
N ASN A 90 -12.38 -1.59 4.64
CA ASN A 90 -11.11 -1.07 5.13
C ASN A 90 -10.73 0.27 4.49
N HIS A 91 -11.11 0.52 3.24
CA HIS A 91 -10.92 1.82 2.61
C HIS A 91 -11.66 2.93 3.39
N ASP A 92 -12.90 2.66 3.82
CA ASP A 92 -13.67 3.60 4.66
C ASP A 92 -13.05 3.79 6.06
N PHE A 93 -12.51 2.73 6.66
CA PHE A 93 -11.81 2.81 7.96
C PHE A 93 -10.54 3.68 7.89
N MET A 94 -9.76 3.55 6.83
CA MET A 94 -8.55 4.36 6.64
C MET A 94 -8.84 5.85 6.46
N GLU A 95 -10.03 6.21 5.97
CA GLU A 95 -10.45 7.61 5.88
C GLU A 95 -10.99 8.17 7.21
N SER A 96 -11.38 7.29 8.15
CA SER A 96 -12.02 7.66 9.43
C SER A 96 -11.13 7.51 10.67
N ASN A 97 -9.88 7.01 10.55
CA ASN A 97 -8.92 6.80 11.64
C ASN A 97 -9.38 5.80 12.75
N GLU A 98 -10.33 4.92 12.46
CA GLU A 98 -10.80 3.88 13.39
C GLU A 98 -10.13 2.51 13.12
N LEU A 99 -10.03 1.67 14.16
CA LEU A 99 -9.42 0.32 14.08
C LEU A 99 -10.18 -0.59 13.10
N PRO A 100 -9.48 -1.46 12.34
CA PRO A 100 -10.10 -2.28 11.32
C PRO A 100 -11.13 -3.27 11.90
N SER A 101 -12.22 -3.44 11.17
CA SER A 101 -13.26 -4.46 11.41
C SER A 101 -12.65 -5.87 11.59
N LYS A 102 -13.26 -6.68 12.47
CA LYS A 102 -12.93 -8.11 12.62
C LYS A 102 -13.21 -8.85 11.31
N GLU A 103 -12.16 -9.05 10.50
CA GLU A 103 -12.21 -9.71 9.19
C GLU A 103 -13.01 -11.02 9.19
N SER A 104 -12.84 -11.81 10.27
CA SER A 104 -13.52 -13.08 10.46
C SER A 104 -15.04 -12.95 10.58
N GLU A 105 -15.53 -11.88 11.21
CA GLU A 105 -16.96 -11.63 11.44
C GLU A 105 -17.68 -11.23 10.15
N VAL A 106 -17.03 -10.42 9.32
CA VAL A 106 -17.54 -10.04 7.99
C VAL A 106 -17.57 -11.26 7.07
N LYS A 107 -16.48 -12.04 7.01
CA LYS A 107 -16.45 -13.28 6.21
C LYS A 107 -17.54 -14.26 6.65
N SER A 108 -17.68 -14.50 7.96
CA SER A 108 -18.74 -15.38 8.47
C SER A 108 -20.15 -14.86 8.16
N SER A 109 -20.35 -13.54 8.16
CA SER A 109 -21.63 -12.93 7.79
C SER A 109 -21.95 -13.14 6.31
N LEU A 110 -20.97 -12.97 5.42
CA LEU A 110 -21.15 -13.21 3.98
C LEU A 110 -21.49 -14.68 3.68
N ASP A 111 -20.94 -15.62 4.45
CA ASP A 111 -21.20 -17.06 4.33
C ASP A 111 -22.63 -17.49 4.75
N THR A 112 -23.39 -16.60 5.41
CA THR A 112 -24.78 -16.90 5.81
C THR A 112 -25.79 -16.84 4.66
N VAL A 113 -25.40 -16.28 3.51
CA VAL A 113 -26.29 -16.08 2.36
C VAL A 113 -26.41 -17.34 1.53
N HIS A 114 -27.65 -17.81 1.39
CA HIS A 114 -28.00 -18.96 0.57
C HIS A 114 -28.86 -18.50 -0.60
N VAL A 115 -28.58 -19.00 -1.80
CA VAL A 115 -29.38 -18.69 -2.99
C VAL A 115 -30.15 -19.93 -3.42
N LYS A 116 -31.43 -19.77 -3.73
CA LYS A 116 -32.33 -20.80 -4.28
C LYS A 116 -33.04 -20.26 -5.51
N GLN A 117 -33.35 -21.13 -6.47
CA GLN A 117 -34.07 -20.75 -7.67
C GLN A 117 -35.37 -21.53 -7.79
N PHE A 118 -36.42 -20.88 -8.27
CA PHE A 118 -37.76 -21.45 -8.38
C PHE A 118 -38.36 -21.17 -9.75
N LYS A 119 -39.23 -22.06 -10.24
CA LYS A 119 -39.96 -21.86 -11.49
C LYS A 119 -40.80 -20.58 -11.47
N GLU A 120 -41.50 -20.39 -10.35
CA GLU A 120 -42.30 -19.23 -10.05
C GLU A 120 -42.24 -18.96 -8.54
N ILE A 121 -42.06 -17.70 -8.17
CA ILE A 121 -42.04 -17.25 -6.78
C ILE A 121 -43.39 -16.64 -6.46
N ILE A 122 -44.17 -17.32 -5.63
CA ILE A 122 -45.42 -16.83 -5.07
C ILE A 122 -45.19 -16.61 -3.58
N THR A 123 -45.42 -15.39 -3.12
CA THR A 123 -45.37 -15.06 -1.70
C THR A 123 -46.78 -14.91 -1.13
N ILE A 124 -46.96 -15.39 0.10
CA ILE A 124 -48.21 -15.32 0.86
C ILE A 124 -48.04 -14.29 1.96
N LEU A 125 -48.95 -13.33 2.02
CA LEU A 125 -49.03 -12.39 3.12
C LEU A 125 -49.93 -12.95 4.22
N LYS A 126 -49.38 -13.15 5.41
CA LYS A 126 -50.10 -13.66 6.58
C LYS A 126 -50.20 -12.60 7.67
N VAL A 127 -51.36 -12.55 8.34
CA VAL A 127 -51.60 -11.77 9.56
C VAL A 127 -52.15 -12.69 10.62
N ASN A 128 -51.44 -12.81 11.75
CA ASN A 128 -51.80 -13.75 12.82
C ASN A 128 -52.05 -15.18 12.28
N GLU A 129 -51.16 -15.66 11.39
CA GLU A 129 -51.23 -16.96 10.69
C GLU A 129 -52.35 -17.11 9.65
N ASN A 130 -53.24 -16.12 9.47
CA ASN A 130 -54.27 -16.13 8.44
C ASN A 130 -53.76 -15.52 7.13
N GLU A 131 -53.99 -16.22 6.01
CA GLU A 131 -53.65 -15.73 4.68
C GLU A 131 -54.56 -14.57 4.25
N ILE A 132 -53.94 -13.45 3.87
CA ILE A 132 -54.63 -12.24 3.38
C ILE A 132 -54.58 -12.13 1.86
N GLY A 133 -53.52 -12.65 1.24
CA GLY A 133 -53.37 -12.63 -0.21
C GLY A 133 -52.04 -13.19 -0.68
N LYS A 134 -51.98 -13.46 -1.99
CA LYS A 134 -50.80 -13.98 -2.67
C LYS A 134 -50.29 -12.99 -3.72
N ARG A 135 -48.98 -12.98 -3.95
CA ARG A 135 -48.36 -12.15 -4.99
C ARG A 135 -47.24 -12.91 -5.69
N THR A 136 -47.19 -12.83 -7.02
CA THR A 136 -46.04 -13.31 -7.79
C THR A 136 -44.92 -12.27 -7.78
N LYS A 137 -43.67 -12.71 -7.58
CA LYS A 137 -42.48 -11.87 -7.54
C LYS A 137 -41.35 -12.43 -8.42
N GLN A 138 -40.41 -11.57 -8.80
CA GLN A 138 -39.18 -11.97 -9.51
C GLN A 138 -38.10 -12.49 -8.56
N PHE A 139 -38.06 -11.96 -7.33
CA PHE A 139 -37.18 -12.42 -6.27
C PHE A 139 -37.83 -12.20 -4.90
N PHE A 140 -37.34 -12.91 -3.89
CA PHE A 140 -37.78 -12.78 -2.50
C PHE A 140 -36.63 -13.10 -1.55
N VAL A 141 -36.44 -12.30 -0.50
CA VAL A 141 -35.42 -12.52 0.53
C VAL A 141 -36.12 -12.94 1.83
N SER A 142 -35.74 -14.10 2.35
CA SER A 142 -36.23 -14.60 3.65
C SER A 142 -35.09 -14.66 4.65
N VAL A 143 -35.38 -14.33 5.91
CA VAL A 143 -34.41 -14.36 7.01
C VAL A 143 -34.93 -15.33 8.07
N SER A 144 -34.13 -16.35 8.42
CA SER A 144 -34.52 -17.30 9.45
C SER A 144 -34.50 -16.65 10.83
N SER A 145 -35.57 -16.84 11.60
CA SER A 145 -35.76 -16.21 12.92
C SER A 145 -35.17 -17.02 14.09
N ILE A 146 -34.72 -18.26 13.85
CA ILE A 146 -34.36 -19.21 14.92
C ILE A 146 -32.89 -19.63 14.78
N GLY A 147 -32.05 -19.16 15.71
CA GLY A 147 -30.63 -19.54 15.82
C GLY A 147 -29.69 -18.62 15.03
N GLU A 148 -29.02 -19.17 14.03
CA GLU A 148 -28.14 -18.42 13.13
C GLU A 148 -28.98 -17.61 12.12
N ARG A 149 -28.59 -16.36 11.88
CA ARG A 149 -29.25 -15.48 10.89
C ARG A 149 -28.90 -15.96 9.48
N LYS A 150 -29.60 -16.98 8.98
CA LYS A 150 -29.47 -17.44 7.59
C LYS A 150 -30.36 -16.58 6.70
N VAL A 151 -29.73 -15.99 5.69
CA VAL A 151 -30.44 -15.18 4.69
C VAL A 151 -30.59 -16.05 3.44
N THR A 152 -31.83 -16.33 3.03
CA THR A 152 -32.11 -17.11 1.82
C THR A 152 -32.70 -16.19 0.75
N LEU A 153 -31.94 -15.96 -0.31
CA LEU A 153 -32.36 -15.27 -1.52
C LEU A 153 -32.99 -16.28 -2.49
N CYS A 154 -34.29 -16.10 -2.78
CA CYS A 154 -35.04 -16.84 -3.77
C CYS A 154 -35.12 -16.03 -5.07
N ILE A 155 -34.72 -16.62 -6.20
CA ILE A 155 -34.81 -16.00 -7.54
C ILE A 155 -35.69 -16.82 -8.48
N CYS A 156 -36.42 -16.15 -9.38
CA CYS A 156 -37.23 -16.81 -10.41
C CYS A 156 -36.34 -17.42 -11.51
N GLU A 157 -36.81 -18.47 -12.19
CA GLU A 157 -36.15 -19.06 -13.35
C GLU A 157 -35.96 -18.04 -14.47
N ALA A 158 -37.01 -17.29 -14.76
CA ALA A 158 -37.06 -16.27 -15.81
C ALA A 158 -36.58 -14.88 -15.33
N ILE A 159 -35.78 -14.81 -14.26
CA ILE A 159 -35.29 -13.53 -13.73
C ILE A 159 -34.39 -12.85 -14.77
N ASP A 160 -34.66 -11.58 -15.05
CA ASP A 160 -33.78 -10.78 -15.90
C ASP A 160 -32.55 -10.27 -15.12
N SER A 161 -31.54 -9.81 -15.86
CA SER A 161 -30.28 -9.37 -15.27
C SER A 161 -30.43 -8.13 -14.38
N ILE A 162 -31.45 -7.29 -14.60
CA ILE A 162 -31.70 -6.08 -13.81
C ILE A 162 -32.28 -6.49 -12.45
N PHE A 163 -33.31 -7.33 -12.43
CA PHE A 163 -33.90 -7.83 -11.19
C PHE A 163 -32.92 -8.68 -10.39
N LEU A 164 -32.04 -9.45 -11.06
CA LEU A 164 -31.00 -10.20 -10.36
C LEU A 164 -30.02 -9.27 -9.63
N ARG A 165 -29.58 -8.19 -10.27
CA ARG A 165 -28.71 -7.18 -9.62
C ARG A 165 -29.39 -6.54 -8.42
N ILE A 166 -30.65 -6.14 -8.58
CA ILE A 166 -31.44 -5.55 -7.49
C ILE A 166 -31.57 -6.55 -6.34
N ALA A 167 -31.86 -7.82 -6.62
CA ALA A 167 -32.00 -8.86 -5.63
C ALA A 167 -30.71 -9.09 -4.82
N LEU A 168 -29.56 -9.15 -5.50
CA LEU A 168 -28.25 -9.28 -4.84
C LEU A 168 -27.93 -8.06 -3.99
N LEU A 169 -28.17 -6.85 -4.52
CA LEU A 169 -27.91 -5.60 -3.79
C LEU A 169 -28.78 -5.49 -2.55
N ASP A 170 -30.08 -5.76 -2.66
CA ASP A 170 -31.02 -5.75 -1.53
C ASP A 170 -30.60 -6.76 -0.45
N THR A 171 -30.22 -7.97 -0.85
CA THR A 171 -29.75 -9.02 0.07
C THR A 171 -28.52 -8.55 0.87
N TYR A 172 -27.49 -8.04 0.19
CA TYR A 172 -26.24 -7.67 0.85
C TYR A 172 -26.30 -6.34 1.59
N THR A 173 -27.11 -5.38 1.15
CA THR A 173 -27.31 -4.11 1.87
C THR A 173 -27.95 -4.38 3.24
N ASN A 174 -28.98 -5.24 3.28
CA ASN A 174 -29.66 -5.62 4.52
C ASN A 174 -28.81 -6.50 5.45
N LEU A 175 -27.90 -7.31 4.89
CA LEU A 175 -27.02 -8.17 5.66
C LEU A 175 -25.86 -7.41 6.30
N LEU A 176 -25.22 -6.56 5.51
CA LEU A 176 -24.02 -5.84 5.91
C LEU A 176 -24.36 -4.71 6.89
N ASN A 177 -25.56 -4.13 6.81
CA ASN A 177 -26.02 -3.03 7.68
C ASN A 177 -24.99 -1.88 7.80
N PHE A 178 -24.08 -1.78 6.81
CA PHE A 178 -22.99 -0.84 6.75
C PHE A 178 -23.48 0.36 5.93
N ASN A 179 -23.76 1.47 6.62
CA ASN A 179 -24.15 2.74 6.00
C ASN A 179 -22.96 3.50 5.41
N SER A 180 -21.92 2.79 4.94
CA SER A 180 -20.75 3.45 4.37
C SER A 180 -21.04 3.92 2.94
N LYS A 181 -20.61 5.15 2.65
CA LYS A 181 -20.81 5.77 1.34
C LYS A 181 -20.14 4.96 0.23
N SER A 182 -18.94 4.43 0.50
CA SER A 182 -18.20 3.62 -0.46
C SER A 182 -18.86 2.26 -0.70
N MET A 183 -19.42 1.62 0.32
CA MET A 183 -20.17 0.36 0.13
C MET A 183 -21.37 0.58 -0.79
N MET A 184 -22.17 1.63 -0.55
CA MET A 184 -23.31 1.95 -1.41
C MET A 184 -22.89 2.28 -2.85
N LEU A 185 -21.74 2.92 -3.03
CA LEU A 185 -21.26 3.34 -4.35
C LEU A 185 -20.67 2.18 -5.17
N TYR A 186 -19.91 1.29 -4.53
CA TYR A 186 -19.08 0.30 -5.23
C TYR A 186 -19.66 -1.11 -5.24
N LEU A 187 -20.49 -1.48 -4.25
CA LEU A 187 -21.11 -2.81 -4.20
C LEU A 187 -21.95 -3.14 -5.45
N PRO A 188 -22.78 -2.22 -6.01
CA PRO A 188 -23.53 -2.52 -7.23
C PRO A 188 -22.63 -2.93 -8.40
N SER A 189 -21.51 -2.24 -8.57
CA SER A 189 -20.54 -2.50 -9.65
C SER A 189 -19.78 -3.81 -9.46
N ILE A 190 -19.54 -4.23 -8.22
CA ILE A 190 -18.96 -5.56 -7.92
C ILE A 190 -19.97 -6.67 -8.24
N LEU A 191 -21.23 -6.51 -7.83
CA LEU A 191 -22.28 -7.50 -8.04
C LEU A 191 -22.60 -7.70 -9.54
N GLU A 192 -22.35 -6.70 -10.38
CA GLU A 192 -22.43 -6.82 -11.84
C GLU A 192 -21.42 -7.82 -12.42
N LEU A 193 -20.32 -8.10 -11.71
CA LEU A 193 -19.26 -9.01 -12.14
C LEU A 193 -19.49 -10.47 -11.71
N TYR A 194 -20.74 -10.87 -11.39
CA TYR A 194 -21.04 -12.24 -10.99
C TYR A 194 -20.64 -13.28 -12.05
N GLU A 195 -20.63 -12.92 -13.34
CA GLU A 195 -20.15 -13.78 -14.43
C GLU A 195 -18.63 -13.84 -14.56
N ASN A 196 -17.90 -12.84 -14.03
CA ASN A 196 -16.45 -12.74 -14.09
C ASN A 196 -15.84 -12.19 -12.78
N PRO A 197 -15.74 -13.03 -11.74
CA PRO A 197 -15.23 -12.61 -10.43
C PRO A 197 -13.78 -12.10 -10.46
N HIS A 198 -12.97 -12.51 -11.45
CA HIS A 198 -11.58 -12.05 -11.58
C HIS A 198 -11.46 -10.57 -11.95
N GLY A 199 -12.49 -10.00 -12.60
CA GLY A 199 -12.54 -8.59 -12.97
C GLY A 199 -12.67 -7.63 -11.78
N ILE A 200 -13.04 -8.12 -10.60
CA ILE A 200 -13.34 -7.30 -9.42
C ILE A 200 -12.11 -6.50 -8.99
N ASN A 201 -10.93 -7.13 -8.87
CA ASN A 201 -9.72 -6.42 -8.45
C ASN A 201 -9.32 -5.32 -9.44
N LEU A 202 -9.45 -5.58 -10.74
CA LEU A 202 -9.18 -4.57 -11.77
C LEU A 202 -10.14 -3.39 -11.67
N LEU A 203 -11.43 -3.65 -11.39
CA LEU A 203 -12.44 -2.62 -11.16
C LEU A 203 -12.09 -1.77 -9.94
N LEU A 204 -11.79 -2.39 -8.79
CA LEU A 204 -11.45 -1.65 -7.56
C LEU A 204 -10.16 -0.83 -7.72
N ASN A 205 -9.16 -1.35 -8.45
CA ASN A 205 -7.95 -0.62 -8.80
C ASN A 205 -8.25 0.63 -9.64
N LYS A 206 -9.12 0.49 -10.66
CA LYS A 206 -9.55 1.63 -11.50
C LYS A 206 -10.34 2.68 -10.71
N LEU A 207 -11.08 2.25 -9.71
CA LEU A 207 -11.85 3.12 -8.83
C LEU A 207 -11.01 3.77 -7.71
N GLY A 208 -9.70 3.48 -7.66
CA GLY A 208 -8.78 4.09 -6.69
C GLY A 208 -8.93 3.56 -5.25
N ILE A 209 -9.70 2.50 -5.04
CA ILE A 209 -9.88 1.88 -3.73
C ILE A 209 -8.57 1.18 -3.38
N ARG A 210 -7.94 1.45 -2.24
CA ARG A 210 -6.63 0.85 -1.89
C ARG A 210 -6.76 -0.65 -1.64
N GLU A 211 -5.75 -1.43 -2.01
CA GLU A 211 -5.70 -2.85 -1.63
C GLU A 211 -5.45 -2.97 -0.13
N TRP A 212 -6.37 -3.63 0.58
CA TRP A 212 -6.20 -3.95 1.99
C TRP A 212 -5.61 -5.35 2.14
N GLY A 213 -4.49 -5.42 2.82
CA GLY A 213 -3.90 -6.66 3.27
C GLY A 213 -2.77 -6.35 4.23
N ILE A 214 -2.90 -6.79 5.47
CA ILE A 214 -1.75 -7.04 6.35
C ILE A 214 -0.79 -8.03 5.66
N THR A 215 -1.33 -8.85 4.76
CA THR A 215 -0.60 -9.68 3.81
C THR A 215 0.15 -8.91 2.74
N ASN A 216 -0.12 -7.62 2.47
CA ASN A 216 0.61 -6.82 1.47
C ASN A 216 1.93 -6.27 2.01
N LEU A 217 2.12 -6.13 3.33
CA LEU A 217 3.47 -5.98 3.90
C LEU A 217 4.27 -7.25 3.59
N THR A 218 3.70 -8.44 3.82
CA THR A 218 4.41 -9.70 3.51
C THR A 218 4.55 -9.97 2.00
N HIS A 219 3.55 -9.63 1.17
CA HIS A 219 3.61 -9.89 -0.28
C HIS A 219 4.49 -8.88 -1.03
N THR A 220 4.65 -7.63 -0.58
CA THR A 220 5.68 -6.75 -1.14
C THR A 220 7.09 -7.29 -0.86
N PHE A 221 7.33 -7.92 0.30
CA PHE A 221 8.59 -8.61 0.59
C PHE A 221 8.80 -9.90 -0.22
N TYR A 222 7.76 -10.70 -0.47
CA TYR A 222 7.89 -11.93 -1.27
C TYR A 222 7.96 -11.68 -2.79
N ARG A 223 7.62 -10.47 -3.25
CA ARG A 223 7.64 -10.09 -4.67
C ARG A 223 8.73 -9.08 -5.03
N THR A 224 9.54 -8.61 -4.08
CA THR A 224 10.60 -7.67 -4.39
C THR A 224 11.74 -8.40 -5.08
N GLU A 225 11.99 -8.01 -6.33
CA GLU A 225 13.05 -8.59 -7.15
C GLU A 225 14.42 -8.16 -6.61
N VAL A 226 15.40 -9.07 -6.66
CA VAL A 226 16.79 -8.74 -6.35
C VAL A 226 17.23 -7.60 -7.26
N GLY A 227 17.66 -6.49 -6.67
CA GLY A 227 18.02 -5.25 -7.36
C GLY A 227 17.05 -4.10 -7.23
N SER A 228 15.84 -4.35 -6.73
CA SER A 228 14.88 -3.31 -6.41
C SER A 228 15.30 -2.48 -5.19
N TYR A 229 14.88 -1.22 -5.16
CA TYR A 229 15.04 -0.35 -4.00
C TYR A 229 14.03 -0.72 -2.91
N LEU A 230 14.45 -0.63 -1.65
CA LEU A 230 13.56 -0.78 -0.51
C LEU A 230 12.70 0.48 -0.35
N ASP A 231 11.39 0.32 -0.20
CA ASP A 231 10.48 1.42 0.11
C ASP A 231 10.84 2.09 1.46
N GLU A 232 10.77 3.41 1.53
CA GLU A 232 11.03 4.20 2.74
C GLU A 232 10.21 3.71 3.93
N GLN A 233 8.97 3.29 3.69
CA GLN A 233 8.08 2.77 4.72
C GLN A 233 8.60 1.48 5.34
N LEU A 234 9.49 0.74 4.68
CA LEU A 234 10.02 -0.54 5.13
C LEU A 234 11.38 -0.44 5.79
N ILE A 235 12.01 0.74 5.80
CA ILE A 235 13.34 0.97 6.39
C ILE A 235 13.35 0.61 7.89
N HIS A 236 12.24 0.82 8.59
CA HIS A 236 12.12 0.48 10.01
C HIS A 236 12.24 -1.02 10.30
N LEU A 237 12.05 -1.88 9.29
CA LEU A 237 12.17 -3.33 9.40
C LEU A 237 13.63 -3.81 9.24
N LEU A 238 14.57 -2.91 8.99
CA LEU A 238 15.99 -3.26 8.91
C LEU A 238 16.60 -3.40 10.30
N ASP A 239 17.23 -4.55 10.52
CA ASP A 239 17.91 -4.89 11.75
C ASP A 239 19.31 -4.25 11.79
N ASN A 240 19.57 -3.51 12.86
CA ASN A 240 20.87 -2.90 13.13
C ASN A 240 21.89 -3.89 13.70
N GLU A 241 21.51 -5.14 14.00
CA GLU A 241 22.43 -6.14 14.52
C GLU A 241 23.52 -6.51 13.52
N PHE A 242 24.72 -6.76 14.07
CA PHE A 242 25.86 -7.26 13.30
C PHE A 242 25.78 -8.78 13.22
N CYS A 243 25.27 -9.28 12.10
CA CYS A 243 25.03 -10.70 11.87
C CYS A 243 25.97 -11.28 10.82
N GLN A 244 26.14 -12.60 10.86
CA GLN A 244 26.71 -13.35 9.75
C GLN A 244 25.63 -13.61 8.69
N PHE A 245 26.03 -13.60 7.42
CA PHE A 245 25.14 -13.81 6.28
C PHE A 245 25.40 -15.17 5.63
N HIS A 246 24.34 -15.83 5.17
CA HIS A 246 24.41 -17.17 4.57
C HIS A 246 24.14 -17.11 3.07
N GLU A 247 24.67 -18.09 2.34
CA GLU A 247 24.38 -18.26 0.91
C GLU A 247 22.88 -18.44 0.68
N GLY A 248 22.36 -17.73 -0.33
CA GLY A 248 20.94 -17.66 -0.67
C GLY A 248 20.11 -16.65 0.14
N GLU A 249 20.67 -16.05 1.21
CA GLU A 249 19.94 -15.13 2.08
C GLU A 249 19.62 -13.80 1.35
N ILE A 250 18.36 -13.36 1.43
CA ILE A 250 17.91 -12.06 0.91
C ILE A 250 18.08 -11.01 2.00
N VAL A 251 18.83 -9.95 1.69
CA VAL A 251 19.22 -8.90 2.62
C VAL A 251 19.14 -7.53 1.94
N CYS A 252 19.22 -6.45 2.71
CA CYS A 252 19.35 -5.11 2.15
C CYS A 252 20.80 -4.63 2.19
N MET A 253 21.23 -3.97 1.12
CA MET A 253 22.50 -3.28 1.02
C MET A 253 22.28 -1.78 1.02
N LYS A 254 22.98 -1.05 1.89
CA LYS A 254 23.02 0.41 1.83
C LYS A 254 23.89 0.85 0.65
N LYS A 255 23.33 1.63 -0.28
CA LYS A 255 24.07 2.13 -1.45
C LYS A 255 24.88 3.36 -1.05
N TYR A 256 26.20 3.28 -1.15
CA TYR A 256 27.06 4.46 -1.08
C TYR A 256 27.25 4.99 -2.51
N ILE A 257 26.89 6.24 -2.76
CA ILE A 257 27.14 6.88 -4.05
C ILE A 257 28.66 7.01 -4.20
N ASN A 258 29.22 6.50 -5.29
CA ASN A 258 30.65 6.51 -5.55
C ASN A 258 31.21 7.95 -5.53
N GLY A 259 32.16 8.16 -4.63
CA GLY A 259 33.31 9.08 -4.73
C GLY A 259 33.07 10.46 -5.33
N GLU A 260 32.68 11.42 -4.48
CA GLU A 260 33.15 12.83 -4.43
C GLU A 260 32.14 13.73 -3.71
N VAL A 261 30.87 13.33 -3.64
CA VAL A 261 29.85 14.06 -2.87
C VAL A 261 29.77 13.47 -1.46
N GLU A 262 30.24 14.27 -0.50
CA GLU A 262 30.15 14.00 0.93
C GLU A 262 28.72 13.67 1.35
N ASP A 263 28.53 12.48 1.94
CA ASP A 263 27.46 12.15 2.91
C ASP A 263 26.08 12.76 2.56
N THR A 264 25.57 12.58 1.33
CA THR A 264 24.15 12.83 1.08
C THR A 264 23.35 11.75 1.82
N GLU A 265 22.62 12.19 2.86
CA GLU A 265 21.84 11.37 3.81
C GLU A 265 20.62 10.68 3.17
N GLU A 266 20.68 10.32 1.90
CA GLU A 266 19.63 9.52 1.29
C GLU A 266 19.79 8.07 1.78
N ASN A 267 18.88 7.65 2.67
CA ASN A 267 18.77 6.29 3.19
C ASN A 267 18.30 5.31 2.11
N ILE A 268 19.08 5.18 1.03
CA ILE A 268 18.78 4.30 -0.09
C ILE A 268 19.30 2.90 0.22
N TYR A 269 18.36 1.96 0.31
CA TYR A 269 18.64 0.54 0.46
C TYR A 269 18.21 -0.21 -0.80
N ILE A 270 19.00 -1.19 -1.20
CA ILE A 270 18.73 -2.09 -2.33
C ILE A 270 18.60 -3.50 -1.79
N ILE A 271 17.63 -4.25 -2.29
CA ILE A 271 17.44 -5.67 -1.94
C ILE A 271 18.43 -6.51 -2.75
N VAL A 272 19.27 -7.28 -2.08
CA VAL A 272 20.32 -8.10 -2.69
C VAL A 272 20.26 -9.54 -2.17
N GLN A 273 20.77 -10.49 -2.95
CA GLN A 273 20.89 -11.89 -2.53
C GLN A 273 22.36 -12.23 -2.26
N VAL A 274 22.64 -12.78 -1.08
CA VAL A 274 23.97 -13.25 -0.71
C VAL A 274 24.29 -14.51 -1.50
N LYS A 275 25.38 -14.49 -2.27
CA LYS A 275 25.85 -15.66 -3.02
C LYS A 275 26.81 -16.48 -2.18
N ARG A 276 27.83 -15.86 -1.58
CA ARG A 276 28.78 -16.53 -0.69
C ARG A 276 29.63 -15.55 0.10
N LEU A 277 30.23 -16.04 1.17
CA LEU A 277 31.34 -15.37 1.86
C LEU A 277 32.59 -15.44 0.98
N LYS A 278 33.14 -14.29 0.59
CA LYS A 278 34.34 -14.21 -0.24
C LYS A 278 35.61 -14.18 0.61
N ARG A 279 35.62 -13.35 1.67
CA ARG A 279 36.76 -13.21 2.58
C ARG A 279 36.28 -13.10 4.02
N LYS A 280 36.86 -13.94 4.88
CA LYS A 280 36.65 -13.89 6.32
C LYS A 280 37.77 -13.09 6.98
N HIS A 281 37.40 -12.14 7.84
CA HIS A 281 38.28 -11.33 8.66
C HIS A 281 38.05 -11.69 10.15
N ASP A 282 39.04 -11.38 11.00
CA ASP A 282 38.89 -11.55 12.45
C ASP A 282 37.79 -10.63 13.02
N ASN A 283 37.66 -9.43 12.44
CA ASN A 283 36.55 -8.53 12.69
C ASN A 283 35.37 -8.91 11.79
N LEU A 284 34.26 -9.36 12.41
CA LEU A 284 33.06 -9.80 11.69
C LEU A 284 32.49 -8.71 10.76
N PHE A 285 32.60 -7.43 11.15
CA PHE A 285 32.09 -6.30 10.36
C PHE A 285 32.78 -6.15 9.01
N MET A 286 34.01 -6.66 8.90
CA MET A 286 34.88 -6.55 7.73
C MET A 286 34.78 -7.74 6.79
N ASN A 287 34.01 -8.77 7.13
CA ASN A 287 33.76 -9.89 6.22
C ASN A 287 33.23 -9.40 4.87
N GLU A 288 33.81 -9.89 3.79
CA GLU A 288 33.42 -9.52 2.42
C GLU A 288 32.50 -10.60 1.86
N TYR A 289 31.32 -10.20 1.41
CA TYR A 289 30.33 -11.07 0.79
C TYR A 289 30.18 -10.73 -0.69
N GLU A 290 30.05 -11.78 -1.51
CA GLU A 290 29.62 -11.64 -2.90
C GLU A 290 28.08 -11.63 -2.91
N VAL A 291 27.48 -10.54 -3.41
CA VAL A 291 26.03 -10.35 -3.47
C VAL A 291 25.57 -10.11 -4.90
N LYS A 292 24.41 -10.66 -5.24
CA LYS A 292 23.71 -10.42 -6.51
C LYS A 292 22.86 -9.15 -6.39
N THR A 293 23.02 -8.25 -7.35
CA THR A 293 22.26 -6.99 -7.41
C THR A 293 21.19 -6.98 -8.46
N GLU A 294 21.14 -7.96 -9.37
CA GLU A 294 20.11 -8.08 -10.41
C GLU A 294 19.82 -9.57 -10.64
N ASN A 295 18.71 -9.88 -11.32
CA ASN A 295 18.32 -11.27 -11.62
C ASN A 295 19.25 -11.96 -12.64
N GLU A 296 20.08 -11.21 -13.36
CA GLU A 296 21.08 -11.76 -14.28
C GLU A 296 22.32 -12.25 -13.52
N ALA A 297 22.73 -13.49 -13.80
CA ALA A 297 23.77 -14.20 -13.03
C ALA A 297 25.17 -13.57 -13.07
N GLU A 298 25.40 -12.61 -13.98
CA GLU A 298 26.70 -11.99 -14.23
C GLU A 298 26.97 -10.75 -13.36
N PHE A 299 25.95 -10.13 -12.76
CA PHE A 299 26.11 -8.89 -11.97
C PHE A 299 26.18 -9.19 -10.46
N CYS A 300 27.36 -9.66 -10.02
CA CYS A 300 27.70 -9.79 -8.61
C CYS A 300 28.69 -8.68 -8.18
N ILE A 301 28.47 -8.10 -7.01
CA ILE A 301 29.40 -7.13 -6.40
C ILE A 301 29.90 -7.66 -5.06
N ILE A 302 31.00 -7.08 -4.58
CA ILE A 302 31.62 -7.44 -3.31
C ILE A 302 31.38 -6.32 -2.33
N VAL A 303 30.81 -6.65 -1.18
CA VAL A 303 30.42 -5.70 -0.15
C VAL A 303 30.85 -6.17 1.22
N ARG A 304 31.09 -5.22 2.13
CA ARG A 304 31.44 -5.51 3.51
C ARG A 304 30.20 -5.79 4.34
N ALA A 305 30.34 -6.62 5.37
CA ALA A 305 29.24 -7.05 6.23
C ALA A 305 28.47 -5.87 6.84
N HIS A 306 29.17 -4.79 7.23
CA HIS A 306 28.55 -3.61 7.82
C HIS A 306 27.63 -2.81 6.88
N GLN A 307 27.73 -3.06 5.57
CA GLN A 307 26.88 -2.44 4.54
C GLN A 307 25.57 -3.22 4.33
N LEU A 308 25.47 -4.43 4.89
CA LEU A 308 24.34 -5.32 4.76
C LEU A 308 23.44 -5.30 6.01
N TYR A 309 22.13 -5.43 5.80
CA TYR A 309 21.09 -5.37 6.80
C TYR A 309 20.13 -6.55 6.64
N LYS A 310 19.82 -7.22 7.74
CA LYS A 310 18.77 -8.23 7.77
C LYS A 310 17.41 -7.57 7.97
N PHE A 311 16.36 -8.28 7.58
CA PHE A 311 15.01 -7.91 7.99
C PHE A 311 14.74 -8.47 9.37
N VAL A 312 14.15 -7.65 10.25
CA VAL A 312 13.60 -8.11 11.53
C VAL A 312 12.50 -9.11 11.22
N ARG A 313 12.78 -10.39 11.46
CA ARG A 313 11.77 -11.44 11.39
C ARG A 313 11.26 -11.62 12.81
N ALA A 314 9.97 -11.34 13.04
CA ALA A 314 9.33 -11.75 14.27
C ALA A 314 9.36 -13.28 14.30
N THR A 315 10.38 -13.86 14.93
CA THR A 315 10.39 -15.28 15.20
C THR A 315 9.27 -15.52 16.20
N THR A 316 8.37 -16.43 15.85
CA THR A 316 7.27 -16.94 16.69
C THR A 316 7.70 -17.52 18.05
N LYS A 317 8.99 -17.41 18.40
CA LYS A 317 9.59 -17.77 19.68
C LYS A 317 9.53 -16.66 20.73
N ASP A 318 9.25 -15.41 20.36
CA ASP A 318 9.11 -14.31 21.33
C ASP A 318 7.72 -14.23 21.98
N CYS A 319 6.86 -15.23 21.79
CA CYS A 319 5.54 -15.27 22.42
C CYS A 319 5.26 -16.46 23.33
N LYS A 320 6.02 -17.57 23.29
CA LYS A 320 5.84 -18.71 24.20
C LYS A 320 7.11 -19.56 24.21
N ASP A 321 7.99 -19.38 25.20
CA ASP A 321 8.84 -20.42 25.79
C ASP A 321 9.87 -19.82 26.75
N ILE A 322 9.42 -19.38 27.94
CA ILE A 322 10.14 -19.62 29.20
C ILE A 322 9.07 -19.88 30.26
N ALA A 323 8.62 -21.13 30.33
CA ALA A 323 8.13 -21.69 31.59
C ALA A 323 9.28 -22.54 32.16
N LEU A 324 9.42 -22.53 33.49
CA LEU A 324 10.45 -23.14 34.36
C LEU A 324 11.65 -22.18 34.55
N THR A 325 11.95 -21.63 35.73
CA THR A 325 11.73 -22.06 37.12
C THR A 325 11.63 -20.82 38.03
N ASP A 326 10.56 -20.75 38.83
CA ASP A 326 10.49 -19.90 40.02
C ASP A 326 11.62 -20.29 40.99
N GLN A 327 12.47 -19.31 41.34
CA GLN A 327 13.36 -19.20 42.51
C GLN A 327 14.75 -18.57 42.22
N VAL A 328 14.81 -17.58 41.32
CA VAL A 328 15.89 -16.59 41.34
C VAL A 328 15.24 -15.22 41.47
N THR A 329 15.61 -14.47 42.51
CA THR A 329 15.15 -13.08 42.72
C THR A 329 15.42 -12.26 41.46
N ASP A 330 14.40 -11.57 40.94
CA ASP A 330 14.46 -10.75 39.71
C ASP A 330 15.67 -9.80 39.65
N ASP A 331 16.16 -9.31 40.79
CA ASP A 331 17.32 -8.41 40.89
C ASP A 331 18.66 -9.07 40.47
N ALA A 332 18.84 -10.37 40.70
CA ALA A 332 20.09 -11.06 40.38
C ALA A 332 20.17 -11.41 38.88
N PHE A 333 19.04 -11.82 38.29
CA PHE A 333 18.96 -12.13 36.86
C PHE A 333 19.13 -10.87 36.01
N ASP A 334 18.52 -9.75 36.43
CA ASP A 334 18.63 -8.47 35.73
C ASP A 334 20.03 -7.83 35.89
N SER A 335 20.77 -8.13 36.96
CA SER A 335 22.18 -7.71 37.10
C SER A 335 23.11 -8.51 36.18
N VAL A 336 23.00 -9.84 36.15
CA VAL A 336 23.85 -10.71 35.31
C VAL A 336 23.61 -10.43 33.82
N PHE A 337 22.34 -10.25 33.42
CA PHE A 337 21.98 -9.90 32.04
C PHE A 337 22.54 -8.54 31.61
N LYS A 338 22.58 -7.55 32.52
CA LYS A 338 23.22 -6.25 32.26
C LYS A 338 24.73 -6.40 32.04
N ASP A 339 25.42 -7.19 32.86
CA ASP A 339 26.86 -7.38 32.76
C ASP A 339 27.25 -8.07 31.44
N GLU A 340 26.48 -9.08 31.01
CA GLU A 340 26.68 -9.74 29.71
C GLU A 340 26.52 -8.78 28.53
N ILE A 341 25.50 -7.91 28.56
CA ILE A 341 25.30 -6.87 27.54
C ILE A 341 26.50 -5.91 27.49
N MET A 342 26.98 -5.46 28.65
CA MET A 342 28.13 -4.55 28.72
C MET A 342 29.42 -5.19 28.20
N ILE A 343 29.63 -6.48 28.45
CA ILE A 343 30.76 -7.25 27.89
C ILE A 343 30.68 -7.31 26.35
N ILE A 344 29.49 -7.59 25.81
CA ILE A 344 29.27 -7.64 24.36
C ILE A 344 29.55 -6.28 23.73
N ILE A 345 29.02 -5.20 24.32
CA ILE A 345 29.24 -3.83 23.84
C ILE A 345 30.73 -3.48 23.89
N ARG A 346 31.42 -3.81 24.99
CA ARG A 346 32.87 -3.56 25.16
C ARG A 346 33.66 -4.20 24.02
N LYS A 347 33.38 -5.48 23.75
CA LYS A 347 34.02 -6.23 22.66
C LYS A 347 33.74 -5.61 21.29
N GLN A 348 32.47 -5.29 21.00
CA GLN A 348 32.08 -4.66 19.74
C GLN A 348 32.74 -3.28 19.58
N MET A 349 32.78 -2.46 20.62
CA MET A 349 33.44 -1.17 20.63
C MET A 349 34.95 -1.29 20.32
N GLY A 350 35.63 -2.26 20.94
CA GLY A 350 37.03 -2.54 20.65
C GLY A 350 37.28 -3.00 19.21
N GLU A 351 36.37 -3.80 18.64
CA GLU A 351 36.45 -4.23 17.24
C GLU A 351 36.15 -3.07 16.26
N ILE A 352 35.17 -2.21 16.57
CA ILE A 352 34.84 -1.02 15.77
C ILE A 352 36.00 -0.02 15.79
N TRP A 353 36.68 0.15 16.92
CA TRP A 353 37.76 1.14 17.05
C TRP A 353 39.03 0.76 16.28
N LYS A 354 39.24 -0.52 16.00
CA LYS A 354 40.33 -1.03 15.16
C LYS A 354 40.17 -0.70 13.67
N VAL A 355 39.01 -0.19 13.25
CA VAL A 355 38.74 0.18 11.86
C VAL A 355 39.45 1.50 11.54
N GLU A 356 40.42 1.45 10.61
CA GLU A 356 41.23 2.60 10.22
C GLU A 356 40.44 3.66 9.44
N ASP A 357 39.47 3.24 8.63
CA ASP A 357 38.61 4.16 7.89
C ASP A 357 37.64 4.88 8.84
N LYS A 358 37.85 6.18 9.00
CA LYS A 358 37.03 7.04 9.87
C LYS A 358 35.54 7.03 9.47
N LYS A 359 35.21 6.93 8.18
CA LYS A 359 33.82 6.92 7.68
C LYS A 359 33.14 5.60 8.02
N GLU A 360 33.81 4.48 7.80
CA GLU A 360 33.29 3.16 8.15
C GLU A 360 33.16 2.99 9.66
N ARG A 361 34.16 3.43 10.43
CA ARG A 361 34.12 3.45 11.89
C ARG A 361 32.92 4.25 12.39
N ARG A 362 32.67 5.43 11.82
CA ARG A 362 31.50 6.27 12.16
C ARG A 362 30.19 5.57 11.84
N HIS A 363 30.07 4.92 10.67
CA HIS A 363 28.89 4.15 10.27
C HIS A 363 28.60 3.00 11.25
N LEU A 364 29.62 2.26 11.65
CA LEU A 364 29.53 1.19 12.64
C LEU A 364 29.04 1.69 14.01
N LEU A 365 29.60 2.81 14.48
CA LEU A 365 29.18 3.43 15.74
C LEU A 365 27.73 3.92 15.69
N ARG A 366 27.31 4.56 14.59
CA ARG A 366 25.90 4.95 14.37
C ARG A 366 24.97 3.75 14.49
N ARG A 367 25.32 2.65 13.81
CA ARG A 367 24.53 1.41 13.81
C ARG A 367 24.43 0.80 15.21
N LEU A 368 25.53 0.78 15.97
CA LEU A 368 25.54 0.30 17.35
C LEU A 368 24.67 1.17 18.28
N ILE A 369 24.74 2.50 18.17
CA ILE A 369 23.91 3.42 18.98
C ILE A 369 22.44 3.26 18.61
N LEU A 370 22.11 3.18 17.32
CA LEU A 370 20.73 2.99 16.85
C LEU A 370 20.14 1.63 17.25
N LYS A 371 20.96 0.59 17.46
CA LYS A 371 20.51 -0.71 17.99
C LYS A 371 19.93 -0.55 19.41
N TRP A 372 20.62 0.23 20.25
CA TRP A 372 20.28 0.39 21.66
C TRP A 372 19.48 1.66 21.97
N HIS A 373 18.99 2.38 20.94
CA HIS A 373 18.23 3.61 21.14
C HIS A 373 16.91 3.36 21.90
N PRO A 374 16.57 4.18 22.91
CA PRO A 374 15.31 4.08 23.65
C PRO A 374 14.08 4.08 22.75
N ASP A 375 14.08 4.86 21.68
CA ASP A 375 12.96 4.93 20.72
C ASP A 375 12.68 3.58 20.03
N LYS A 376 13.72 2.77 19.75
CA LYS A 376 13.55 1.42 19.19
C LYS A 376 13.22 0.37 20.25
N ASN A 377 13.46 0.67 21.52
CA ASN A 377 13.35 -0.25 22.64
C ASN A 377 12.39 0.31 23.71
N SER A 378 11.20 0.73 23.29
CA SER A 378 10.20 1.39 24.15
C SER A 378 9.74 0.55 25.36
N HIS A 379 9.93 -0.77 25.31
CA HIS A 379 9.62 -1.71 26.38
C HIS A 379 10.77 -1.89 27.40
N ARG A 380 11.97 -1.36 27.11
CA ARG A 380 13.21 -1.49 27.93
C ARG A 380 14.00 -0.17 28.03
N VAL A 381 13.29 0.95 28.19
CA VAL A 381 13.85 2.30 28.16
C VAL A 381 15.00 2.52 29.15
N GLU A 382 14.88 2.02 30.38
CA GLU A 382 15.92 2.19 31.41
C GLU A 382 17.22 1.47 31.05
N LEU A 383 17.12 0.24 30.52
CA LEU A 383 18.26 -0.56 30.09
C LEU A 383 18.94 0.07 28.88
N SER A 384 18.17 0.48 27.88
CA SER A 384 18.67 1.19 26.69
C SER A 384 19.38 2.49 27.04
N THR A 385 18.83 3.28 27.97
CA THR A 385 19.47 4.51 28.46
C THR A 385 20.83 4.22 29.10
N ARG A 386 20.91 3.22 29.99
CA ARG A 386 22.17 2.82 30.65
C ARG A 386 23.20 2.29 29.64
N VAL A 387 22.75 1.52 28.66
CA VAL A 387 23.62 1.02 27.58
C VAL A 387 24.19 2.17 26.75
N ILE A 388 23.39 3.17 26.39
CA ILE A 388 23.89 4.35 25.66
C ILE A 388 24.91 5.13 26.49
N GLN A 389 24.64 5.35 27.77
CA GLN A 389 25.57 6.02 28.68
C GLN A 389 26.90 5.25 28.77
N TYR A 390 26.84 3.92 28.77
CA TYR A 390 28.03 3.08 28.74
C TYR A 390 28.77 3.19 27.40
N ILE A 391 28.08 3.15 26.26
CA ILE A 391 28.69 3.37 24.93
C ILE A 391 29.39 4.75 24.87
N GLN A 392 28.76 5.80 25.39
CA GLN A 392 29.35 7.14 25.48
C GLN A 392 30.61 7.16 26.35
N HIS A 393 30.59 6.46 27.48
CA HIS A 393 31.76 6.33 28.36
C HIS A 393 32.92 5.61 27.66
N LEU A 394 32.65 4.50 26.95
CA LEU A 394 33.67 3.78 26.19
C LEU A 394 34.23 4.62 25.03
N LEU A 395 33.39 5.40 24.34
CA LEU A 395 33.82 6.33 23.30
C LEU A 395 34.80 7.38 23.83
N ASN A 396 34.47 8.02 24.96
CA ASN A 396 35.35 8.99 25.62
C ASN A 396 36.74 8.39 25.94
N ARG A 397 36.78 7.18 26.50
CA ARG A 397 38.05 6.49 26.82
C ARG A 397 38.88 6.22 25.58
N LEU A 398 38.25 5.69 24.53
CA LEU A 398 38.90 5.39 23.27
C LEU A 398 39.42 6.64 22.53
N GLU A 399 38.68 7.76 22.60
CA GLU A 399 39.13 9.06 22.09
C GLU A 399 40.35 9.60 22.82
N ASN A 400 40.41 9.40 24.14
CA ASN A 400 41.53 9.82 24.98
C ASN A 400 42.74 8.86 24.89
N GLY A 401 42.66 7.82 24.05
CA GLY A 401 43.74 6.84 23.85
C GLY A 401 43.84 5.78 24.94
N GLU A 402 42.81 5.64 25.77
CA GLU A 402 42.74 4.63 26.83
C GLU A 402 42.19 3.30 26.29
N ASP A 403 42.75 2.19 26.76
CA ASP A 403 42.24 0.85 26.46
C ASP A 403 40.94 0.56 27.24
N VAL A 404 40.13 -0.34 26.69
CA VAL A 404 38.78 -0.69 27.19
C VAL A 404 38.80 -1.83 28.22
N SER A 405 39.97 -2.23 28.74
CA SER A 405 40.17 -3.38 29.66
C SER A 405 39.34 -3.31 30.97
N ASP A 406 38.99 -4.48 31.50
CA ASP A 406 38.06 -4.72 32.63
C ASP A 406 38.51 -4.11 33.97
N ASP A 407 39.81 -3.87 34.16
CA ASP A 407 40.41 -3.63 35.48
C ASP A 407 40.19 -2.21 36.05
N LYS A 408 39.43 -1.34 35.36
CA LYS A 408 39.31 0.10 35.69
C LYS A 408 37.89 0.65 35.78
N ASP A 409 36.85 -0.19 35.80
CA ASP A 409 35.47 0.30 35.95
C ASP A 409 35.16 0.60 37.43
N VAL A 410 35.94 1.51 38.03
CA VAL A 410 35.65 2.09 39.34
C VAL A 410 34.47 3.04 39.19
N LYS A 411 33.43 2.80 39.99
CA LYS A 411 32.22 3.63 40.18
C LYS A 411 32.53 5.11 40.00
N THR A 412 32.20 5.69 38.83
CA THR A 412 32.45 7.10 38.57
C THR A 412 31.18 7.81 38.13
N SER A 413 30.77 8.73 39.00
CA SER A 413 29.73 9.74 38.84
C SER A 413 30.16 10.81 37.85
N GLY A 414 29.32 11.11 36.85
CA GLY A 414 29.42 12.28 35.98
C GLY A 414 29.80 11.95 34.54
N TYR A 415 28.81 11.82 33.66
CA TYR A 415 29.01 11.65 32.22
C TYR A 415 29.25 13.01 31.55
N THR A 416 30.48 13.28 31.12
CA THR A 416 30.77 14.36 30.16
C THR A 416 30.49 13.84 28.74
N LEU A 417 29.71 14.57 27.97
CA LEU A 417 29.33 14.20 26.60
C LEU A 417 30.58 14.25 25.69
N SER A 418 30.94 13.13 25.06
CA SER A 418 31.99 13.08 24.02
C SER A 418 31.66 14.05 22.90
N GLY A 419 32.62 14.89 22.51
CA GLY A 419 32.50 15.76 21.33
C GLY A 419 32.30 14.97 20.03
N PHE A 420 32.87 13.76 19.95
CA PHE A 420 32.65 12.85 18.84
C PHE A 420 31.23 12.29 18.84
N TYR A 421 30.64 11.95 20.00
CA TYR A 421 29.26 11.47 20.07
C TYR A 421 28.24 12.49 19.53
N SER A 422 28.43 13.77 19.87
CA SER A 422 27.66 14.86 19.24
C SER A 422 27.87 14.95 17.74
N ASN A 423 29.09 14.70 17.26
CA ASN A 423 29.42 14.72 15.83
C ASN A 423 29.03 13.41 15.11
N ILE A 424 28.71 12.32 15.80
CA ILE A 424 28.31 11.06 15.16
C ILE A 424 27.05 11.29 14.32
N PHE A 425 26.09 12.08 14.80
CA PHE A 425 24.82 12.32 14.10
C PHE A 425 24.75 13.65 13.33
N GLN A 426 25.77 14.52 13.42
CA GLN A 426 25.80 15.78 12.66
C GLN A 426 26.37 15.59 11.24
N PRO A 427 25.73 16.03 10.16
CA PRO A 427 26.38 16.07 8.84
C PRO A 427 27.66 16.92 8.91
N PRO A 428 28.73 16.61 8.15
CA PRO A 428 29.94 17.43 8.15
C PRO A 428 29.59 18.89 7.81
N THR A 429 30.14 19.82 8.58
CA THR A 429 29.85 21.25 8.49
C THR A 429 30.22 21.75 7.10
N ARG A 430 29.20 22.03 6.27
CA ARG A 430 29.39 22.81 5.05
C ARG A 430 30.02 24.14 5.46
N GLN A 431 31.19 24.47 4.91
CA GLN A 431 31.68 25.84 4.91
C GLN A 431 30.74 26.66 4.02
N HIS A 432 29.61 27.09 4.58
CA HIS A 432 28.73 28.07 3.96
C HIS A 432 29.36 29.45 4.17
N VAL A 433 29.94 29.98 3.09
CA VAL A 433 30.09 31.41 2.90
C VAL A 433 28.70 32.03 3.07
N GLY A 434 28.62 32.99 3.98
CA GLY A 434 27.38 33.41 4.58
C GLY A 434 26.37 34.05 3.63
N SER A 435 25.10 33.95 4.02
CA SER A 435 24.27 35.13 4.14
C SER A 435 23.19 34.84 5.18
N SER A 436 23.13 35.71 6.18
CA SER A 436 21.96 35.89 7.05
C SER A 436 20.74 36.14 6.18
N ASP A 437 19.61 35.50 6.48
CA ASP A 437 18.40 36.21 6.84
C ASP A 437 17.30 35.27 7.35
N SER A 438 16.70 35.69 8.45
CA SER A 438 15.60 35.09 9.17
C SER A 438 14.25 35.46 8.55
N VAL A 439 13.45 34.50 8.06
CA VAL A 439 11.99 34.68 7.89
C VAL A 439 11.25 33.34 8.04
N GLU A 440 10.35 33.34 9.03
CA GLU A 440 9.06 32.63 9.21
C GLU A 440 8.79 31.24 8.61
N SER A 441 8.34 30.36 9.51
CA SER A 441 7.69 29.06 9.25
C SER A 441 6.46 29.18 8.34
N GLN A 442 6.59 28.63 7.14
CA GLN A 442 5.49 28.02 6.40
C GLN A 442 5.96 26.64 5.92
N MET A 443 5.13 25.61 6.13
CA MET A 443 5.34 24.24 5.62
C MET A 443 5.57 24.26 4.11
N SER A 444 6.82 24.22 3.68
CA SER A 444 7.18 23.95 2.29
C SER A 444 7.37 22.44 2.13
N TYR A 445 6.69 21.87 1.14
CA TYR A 445 7.01 20.53 0.67
C TYR A 445 8.43 20.59 0.12
N GLU A 446 9.40 20.06 0.85
CA GLU A 446 10.78 19.99 0.38
C GLU A 446 10.80 19.23 -0.96
N LYS A 447 11.39 19.87 -1.98
CA LYS A 447 11.70 19.22 -3.25
C LYS A 447 12.68 18.09 -2.92
N THR A 448 12.34 16.84 -3.25
CA THR A 448 13.21 15.67 -3.06
C THR A 448 13.72 15.15 -4.41
N PRO A 449 14.77 15.73 -5.00
CA PRO A 449 15.41 15.21 -6.22
C PRO A 449 15.88 13.76 -6.06
N ASP A 450 15.89 12.99 -7.16
CA ASP A 450 16.54 11.68 -7.29
C ASP A 450 17.53 11.74 -8.46
N TYR A 451 18.74 12.21 -8.16
CA TYR A 451 19.80 12.33 -9.17
C TYR A 451 20.20 10.98 -9.81
N PRO A 452 20.33 9.86 -9.07
CA PRO A 452 20.66 8.57 -9.67
C PRO A 452 19.64 8.12 -10.73
N GLU A 453 18.35 8.17 -10.43
CA GLU A 453 17.32 7.79 -11.41
C GLU A 453 17.23 8.82 -12.55
N ALA A 454 17.40 10.11 -12.25
CA ALA A 454 17.51 11.14 -13.29
C ALA A 454 18.63 10.82 -14.29
N MET A 455 19.83 10.44 -13.81
CA MET A 455 20.96 10.09 -14.68
C MET A 455 20.75 8.78 -15.45
N ARG A 456 20.08 7.79 -14.87
CA ARG A 456 19.70 6.54 -15.57
C ARG A 456 18.76 6.82 -16.74
N HIS A 457 17.71 7.60 -16.49
CA HIS A 457 16.76 8.00 -17.52
C HIS A 457 17.43 8.87 -18.60
N LEU A 458 18.31 9.79 -18.22
CA LEU A 458 19.09 10.59 -19.16
C LEU A 458 19.98 9.71 -20.05
N LYS A 459 20.72 8.77 -19.47
CA LYS A 459 21.59 7.85 -20.22
C LYS A 459 20.80 7.07 -21.27
N GLN A 460 19.62 6.56 -20.92
CA GLN A 460 18.77 5.84 -21.88
C GLN A 460 18.18 6.80 -22.93
N ALA A 461 17.80 8.02 -22.56
CA ALA A 461 17.34 9.03 -23.52
C ALA A 461 18.41 9.39 -24.56
N GLU A 462 19.66 9.55 -24.13
CA GLU A 462 20.80 9.80 -25.00
C GLU A 462 21.07 8.62 -25.94
N HIS A 463 20.99 7.40 -25.43
CA HIS A 463 21.14 6.19 -26.24
C HIS A 463 20.06 6.09 -27.32
N ASP A 464 18.78 6.23 -26.94
CA ASP A 464 17.64 6.16 -27.86
C ASP A 464 17.73 7.24 -28.94
N PHE A 465 18.11 8.47 -28.57
CA PHE A 465 18.28 9.56 -29.54
C PHE A 465 19.49 9.32 -30.47
N ALA A 466 20.61 8.85 -29.94
CA ALA A 466 21.79 8.53 -30.73
C ALA A 466 21.52 7.40 -31.74
N GLU A 467 20.69 6.41 -31.37
CA GLU A 467 20.26 5.34 -32.28
C GLU A 467 19.34 5.90 -33.38
N ALA A 468 18.37 6.75 -33.02
CA ALA A 468 17.50 7.42 -33.99
C ALA A 468 18.30 8.21 -35.03
N CYS A 469 19.33 8.95 -34.61
CA CYS A 469 20.22 9.70 -35.50
C CYS A 469 21.07 8.81 -36.42
N ARG A 470 21.38 7.57 -36.01
CA ARG A 470 22.20 6.63 -36.80
C ARG A 470 21.40 5.93 -37.90
N CYS A 471 20.07 5.85 -37.76
CA CYS A 471 19.18 5.23 -38.74
C CYS A 471 18.84 6.15 -39.93
N ASP A 472 19.82 6.84 -40.53
CA ASP A 472 19.57 7.66 -41.73
C ASP A 472 19.12 6.75 -42.90
N GLY A 473 17.94 7.03 -43.45
CA GLY A 473 17.26 6.16 -44.43
C GLY A 473 16.58 4.90 -43.85
N GLY A 474 16.53 4.75 -42.52
CA GLY A 474 15.79 3.69 -41.84
C GLY A 474 14.26 3.87 -41.86
N SER A 475 13.54 2.90 -41.31
CA SER A 475 12.07 2.94 -41.27
C SER A 475 11.56 4.11 -40.41
N SER A 476 10.76 4.99 -41.03
CA SER A 476 10.27 6.22 -40.39
C SER A 476 9.55 5.98 -39.06
N CYS A 477 8.71 4.95 -38.96
CA CYS A 477 8.00 4.65 -37.71
C CYS A 477 8.93 4.29 -36.56
N TRP A 478 10.07 3.64 -36.83
CA TRP A 478 11.07 3.31 -35.82
C TRP A 478 11.86 4.54 -35.39
N ILE A 479 12.23 5.42 -36.33
CA ILE A 479 12.89 6.70 -36.00
C ILE A 479 11.97 7.55 -35.13
N MET A 480 10.70 7.67 -35.51
CA MET A 480 9.64 8.33 -34.74
C MET A 480 9.51 7.74 -33.34
N TYR A 481 9.51 6.41 -33.21
CA TYR A 481 9.43 5.69 -31.93
C TYR A 481 10.61 5.99 -31.02
N MET A 482 11.84 5.89 -31.53
CA MET A 482 13.03 6.19 -30.75
C MET A 482 13.09 7.66 -30.34
N CYS A 483 12.67 8.59 -31.21
CA CYS A 483 12.59 10.01 -30.88
C CYS A 483 11.56 10.31 -29.78
N HIS A 484 10.39 9.69 -29.82
CA HIS A 484 9.37 9.79 -28.77
C HIS A 484 9.88 9.19 -27.46
N GLN A 485 10.53 8.02 -27.52
CA GLN A 485 11.09 7.33 -26.36
C GLN A 485 12.23 8.12 -25.69
N ALA A 486 13.08 8.77 -26.48
CA ALA A 486 14.11 9.67 -25.97
C ALA A 486 13.50 10.90 -25.28
N ALA A 487 12.50 11.53 -25.92
CA ALA A 487 11.79 12.68 -25.36
C ALA A 487 11.09 12.34 -24.02
N GLU A 488 10.40 11.19 -23.95
CA GLU A 488 9.74 10.72 -22.73
C GLU A 488 10.75 10.57 -21.59
N LYS A 489 11.89 9.93 -21.87
CA LYS A 489 12.89 9.62 -20.86
C LYS A 489 13.62 10.86 -20.35
N ILE A 490 13.95 11.84 -21.19
CA ILE A 490 14.59 13.07 -20.71
C ILE A 490 13.62 13.96 -19.91
N LEU A 491 12.33 13.97 -20.26
CA LEU A 491 11.31 14.66 -19.47
C LEU A 491 11.15 14.00 -18.08
N LYS A 492 11.09 12.67 -18.02
CA LYS A 492 11.08 11.92 -16.76
C LYS A 492 12.36 12.15 -15.95
N ALA A 493 13.52 12.14 -16.60
CA ALA A 493 14.80 12.47 -15.97
C ALA A 493 14.76 13.86 -15.33
N SER A 494 14.15 14.83 -16.00
CA SER A 494 13.99 16.21 -15.51
C SER A 494 13.02 16.29 -14.32
N LEU A 495 11.98 15.46 -14.28
CA LEU A 495 11.10 15.35 -13.11
C LEU A 495 11.84 14.74 -11.92
N TYR A 496 12.66 13.71 -12.13
CA TYR A 496 13.49 13.15 -11.06
C TYR A 496 14.49 14.18 -10.52
N LEU A 497 15.05 15.06 -11.35
CA LEU A 497 15.86 16.19 -10.86
C LEU A 497 15.10 17.19 -9.99
N GLN A 498 13.77 17.28 -10.13
CA GLN A 498 12.96 18.23 -9.36
C GLN A 498 12.36 17.57 -8.11
N ASN A 499 11.68 16.43 -8.29
CA ASN A 499 10.97 15.73 -7.23
C ASN A 499 10.65 14.27 -7.62
N ARG A 500 11.24 13.31 -6.89
CA ARG A 500 11.01 11.86 -7.04
C ARG A 500 9.53 11.47 -6.97
N ARG A 501 8.76 12.06 -6.08
CA ARG A 501 7.32 11.76 -5.93
C ARG A 501 6.51 12.21 -7.13
N MET A 502 6.86 13.36 -7.73
CA MET A 502 6.23 13.80 -8.97
C MET A 502 6.58 12.86 -10.13
N ALA A 503 7.83 12.41 -10.23
CA ALA A 503 8.24 11.45 -11.24
C ALA A 503 7.55 10.08 -11.10
N ALA A 504 7.30 9.63 -9.86
CA ALA A 504 6.61 8.37 -9.57
C ALA A 504 5.19 8.30 -10.18
N ASN A 505 4.49 9.44 -10.24
CA ASN A 505 3.16 9.52 -10.86
C ASN A 505 3.15 9.17 -12.37
N PHE A 506 4.32 9.20 -13.01
CA PHE A 506 4.47 8.90 -14.44
C PHE A 506 5.18 7.56 -14.71
N GLN A 507 5.28 6.69 -13.71
CA GLN A 507 5.80 5.32 -13.88
C GLN A 507 4.76 4.36 -14.47
N SER A 508 3.47 4.57 -14.20
CA SER A 508 2.37 3.71 -14.66
C SER A 508 1.09 4.51 -14.94
N GLY A 509 0.12 3.89 -15.63
CA GLY A 509 -1.15 4.52 -16.00
C GLY A 509 -1.22 5.05 -17.44
N SER A 510 -2.37 5.58 -17.85
CA SER A 510 -2.59 6.02 -19.24
C SER A 510 -1.81 7.28 -19.63
N ALA A 511 -1.42 8.10 -18.66
CA ALA A 511 -0.70 9.35 -18.89
C ALA A 511 0.85 9.17 -18.85
N CYS A 512 1.36 7.99 -18.51
CA CYS A 512 2.80 7.77 -18.30
C CYS A 512 3.66 7.90 -19.56
N HIS A 513 3.02 7.91 -20.74
CA HIS A 513 3.66 8.08 -22.04
C HIS A 513 3.31 9.40 -22.74
N SER A 514 2.48 10.28 -22.15
CA SER A 514 2.16 11.57 -22.76
C SER A 514 3.27 12.57 -22.48
N LEU A 515 3.97 13.02 -23.52
CA LEU A 515 5.01 14.03 -23.38
C LEU A 515 4.42 15.34 -22.86
N ILE A 516 3.20 15.69 -23.30
CA ILE A 516 2.48 16.89 -22.84
C ILE A 516 2.23 16.83 -21.33
N THR A 517 1.68 15.72 -20.81
CA THR A 517 1.35 15.62 -19.38
C THR A 517 2.62 15.67 -18.52
N ILE A 518 3.67 14.94 -18.93
CA ILE A 518 4.95 14.92 -18.21
C ILE A 518 5.59 16.32 -18.22
N SER A 519 5.63 16.97 -19.39
CA SER A 519 6.25 18.30 -19.53
C SER A 519 5.45 19.42 -18.85
N SER A 520 4.13 19.28 -18.72
CA SER A 520 3.30 20.25 -17.97
C SER A 520 3.61 20.28 -16.48
N SER A 521 4.22 19.21 -15.97
CA SER A 521 4.67 19.12 -14.57
C SER A 521 6.07 19.72 -14.38
N LEU A 522 6.75 20.12 -15.45
CA LEU A 522 8.04 20.83 -15.41
C LEU A 522 7.81 22.34 -15.47
N GLU A 523 8.65 23.11 -14.78
CA GLU A 523 8.62 24.58 -14.78
C GLU A 523 9.11 25.22 -16.11
N SER A 524 9.36 24.44 -17.17
CA SER A 524 9.90 24.94 -18.45
C SER A 524 8.83 25.04 -19.55
N LYS A 525 8.47 26.27 -19.93
CA LYS A 525 7.55 26.55 -21.04
C LYS A 525 8.09 26.08 -22.39
N GLU A 526 9.41 26.10 -22.55
CA GLU A 526 10.08 25.67 -23.78
C GLU A 526 10.04 24.14 -23.94
N SER A 527 10.22 23.38 -22.86
CA SER A 527 10.05 21.93 -22.92
C SER A 527 8.60 21.54 -23.21
N LEU A 528 7.63 22.31 -22.72
CA LEU A 528 6.21 22.06 -22.97
C LEU A 528 5.83 22.29 -24.43
N SER A 529 6.29 23.39 -25.05
CA SER A 529 6.01 23.66 -26.46
C SER A 529 6.60 22.60 -27.40
N LEU A 530 7.81 22.12 -27.09
CA LEU A 530 8.46 21.03 -27.82
C LEU A 530 7.73 19.69 -27.61
N ALA A 531 7.29 19.39 -26.38
CA ALA A 531 6.50 18.19 -26.09
C ALA A 531 5.17 18.16 -26.86
N ILE A 532 4.46 19.31 -26.93
CA ILE A 532 3.23 19.45 -27.73
C ILE A 532 3.51 19.20 -29.22
N ALA A 533 4.60 19.75 -29.75
CA ALA A 533 4.97 19.56 -31.16
C ALA A 533 5.27 18.09 -31.50
N LEU A 534 5.92 17.36 -30.58
CA LEU A 534 6.23 15.94 -30.73
C LEU A 534 4.96 15.07 -30.62
N ASP A 535 4.12 15.26 -29.59
CA ASP A 535 2.89 14.48 -29.38
C ASP A 535 1.89 14.70 -30.53
N ASN A 536 1.73 15.93 -31.02
CA ASN A 536 0.83 16.22 -32.15
C ASN A 536 1.26 15.50 -33.44
N ARG A 537 2.57 15.30 -33.64
CA ARG A 537 3.10 14.60 -34.80
C ARG A 537 2.92 13.09 -34.69
N VAL A 538 3.01 12.54 -33.47
CA VAL A 538 2.85 11.10 -33.20
C VAL A 538 1.39 10.67 -33.14
N GLY A 539 0.53 11.45 -32.47
CA GLY A 539 -0.79 11.04 -32.03
C GLY A 539 -0.72 10.18 -30.77
N HIS A 540 -1.42 9.04 -30.75
CA HIS A 540 -1.33 8.12 -29.62
C HIS A 540 -0.03 7.31 -29.71
N HIS A 541 0.74 7.22 -28.62
CA HIS A 541 2.06 6.55 -28.59
C HIS A 541 2.06 5.09 -29.10
N THR A 542 0.92 4.40 -29.07
CA THR A 542 0.77 3.04 -29.61
C THR A 542 0.75 2.98 -31.15
N PHE A 543 0.40 4.07 -31.84
CA PHE A 543 0.33 4.13 -33.30
C PHE A 543 1.69 3.99 -33.97
N LEU A 544 2.77 4.18 -33.23
CA LEU A 544 4.14 3.98 -33.70
C LEU A 544 4.49 2.50 -33.90
N ARG A 545 3.74 1.58 -33.29
CA ARG A 545 4.08 0.15 -33.23
C ARG A 545 2.96 -0.78 -33.69
N TYR A 546 1.70 -0.41 -33.43
CA TYR A 546 0.57 -1.28 -33.70
C TYR A 546 -0.27 -0.74 -34.86
N PRO A 547 -0.70 -1.60 -35.80
CA PRO A 547 -1.71 -1.25 -36.78
C PRO A 547 -2.96 -0.70 -36.08
N SER A 548 -3.54 0.35 -36.66
CA SER A 548 -4.72 1.00 -36.11
C SER A 548 -5.66 1.42 -37.23
N VAL A 549 -6.72 2.15 -36.89
CA VAL A 549 -7.60 2.82 -37.87
C VAL A 549 -6.84 3.76 -38.83
N LYS A 550 -5.59 4.13 -38.50
CA LYS A 550 -4.70 4.94 -39.33
C LYS A 550 -3.80 4.13 -40.29
N GLY A 551 -3.92 2.80 -40.32
CA GLY A 551 -3.11 1.90 -41.15
C GLY A 551 -1.93 1.27 -40.42
N CYS A 552 -0.99 0.69 -41.19
CA CYS A 552 0.29 0.19 -40.65
C CYS A 552 1.17 1.38 -40.24
N PRO A 553 1.85 1.34 -39.08
CA PRO A 553 2.82 2.36 -38.70
C PRO A 553 3.88 2.57 -39.78
N CYS A 554 4.28 1.49 -40.45
CA CYS A 554 5.27 1.47 -41.51
C CYS A 554 4.92 2.36 -42.71
N ASP A 555 3.63 2.48 -43.02
CA ASP A 555 3.13 3.27 -44.16
C ASP A 555 2.59 4.65 -43.73
N HIS A 556 2.31 4.81 -42.43
CA HIS A 556 1.66 6.01 -41.89
C HIS A 556 2.62 7.20 -41.74
N TYR A 557 3.87 6.95 -41.35
CA TYR A 557 4.86 8.00 -41.07
C TYR A 557 5.83 8.16 -42.23
N THR A 558 6.04 9.41 -42.67
CA THR A 558 6.92 9.73 -43.81
C THR A 558 8.37 9.96 -43.38
N SER A 559 9.29 10.06 -44.34
CA SER A 559 10.67 10.47 -44.06
C SER A 559 10.74 11.90 -43.49
N ASP A 560 9.81 12.77 -43.90
CA ASP A 560 9.75 14.15 -43.41
C ASP A 560 9.26 14.22 -41.95
N ASP A 561 8.33 13.35 -41.55
CA ASP A 561 7.91 13.24 -40.15
C ASP A 561 9.08 12.76 -39.28
N ALA A 562 9.86 11.79 -39.75
CA ALA A 562 11.04 11.30 -39.04
C ALA A 562 12.11 12.39 -38.87
N LYS A 563 12.40 13.17 -39.93
CA LYS A 563 13.31 14.33 -39.85
C LYS A 563 12.80 15.41 -38.90
N TYR A 564 11.49 15.68 -38.92
CA TYR A 564 10.85 16.63 -38.01
C TYR A 564 11.01 16.20 -36.55
N MET A 565 10.76 14.93 -36.24
CA MET A 565 10.94 14.39 -34.88
C MET A 565 12.39 14.44 -34.43
N LEU A 566 13.35 14.05 -35.29
CA LEU A 566 14.78 14.12 -34.97
C LEU A 566 15.20 15.54 -34.59
N SER A 567 14.76 16.53 -35.37
CA SER A 567 15.02 17.95 -35.07
C SER A 567 14.43 18.36 -33.72
N LYS A 568 13.15 18.04 -33.48
CA LYS A 568 12.44 18.51 -32.28
C LYS A 568 12.88 17.79 -31.00
N THR A 569 13.16 16.49 -31.07
CA THR A 569 13.76 15.75 -29.95
C THR A 569 15.17 16.29 -29.68
N GLY A 570 15.96 16.60 -30.72
CA GLY A 570 17.27 17.23 -30.55
C GLY A 570 17.20 18.61 -29.87
N ASP A 571 16.23 19.44 -30.23
CA ASP A 571 15.95 20.71 -29.56
C ASP A 571 15.60 20.49 -28.07
N LEU A 572 14.73 19.52 -27.78
CA LEU A 572 14.33 19.18 -26.41
C LEU A 572 15.52 18.69 -25.56
N MET A 573 16.39 17.86 -26.15
CA MET A 573 17.62 17.40 -25.50
C MET A 573 18.53 18.57 -25.15
N LYS A 574 18.69 19.56 -26.04
CA LYS A 574 19.51 20.76 -25.79
C LYS A 574 18.94 21.65 -24.68
N VAL A 575 17.61 21.76 -24.58
CA VAL A 575 16.95 22.55 -23.54
C VAL A 575 17.13 21.92 -22.16
N LEU A 576 16.99 20.60 -22.05
CA LEU A 576 16.94 19.93 -20.75
C LEU A 576 18.31 19.45 -20.25
N ARG A 577 19.21 19.00 -21.13
CA ARG A 577 20.53 18.45 -20.76
C ARG A 577 21.39 19.36 -19.86
N PRO A 578 21.41 20.70 -20.02
CA PRO A 578 22.18 21.58 -19.14
C PRO A 578 21.82 21.48 -17.65
N HIS A 579 20.62 20.99 -17.31
CA HIS A 579 20.18 20.83 -15.92
C HIS A 579 20.87 19.66 -15.17
N PHE A 580 21.58 18.78 -15.89
CA PHE A 580 22.19 17.56 -15.36
C PHE A 580 23.70 17.67 -15.11
N VAL A 581 24.32 18.82 -15.43
CA VAL A 581 25.78 19.04 -15.36
C VAL A 581 26.16 19.87 -14.11
N LYS A 582 25.26 19.98 -13.13
CA LYS A 582 25.48 20.79 -11.92
C LYS A 582 26.22 20.04 -10.82
#